data_AF-A0A9F2WL46-F1
#
_entry.id   AF-A0A9F2WL46-F1
#
_cell.length_a   1.000
_cell.length_b   1.000
_cell.length_c   1.000
_cell.angle_alpha   90.00
_cell.angle_beta   90.00
_cell.angle_gamma   90.00
#
_symmetry.space_group_name_H-M   'P 1'
#
loop_
_entity.id
_entity.type
_entity.pdbx_description
1 polymer ?
#
loop_
_entity_poly.entity_id
_entity_poly.type
_entity_poly.pdbx_seq_one_letter_code
_entity_poly.pdbx_strand_id
1 'polypeptide(L)'
;MIPAKEAKEMMYKMLSANIVALQEIPKTPDHAPSRTFYLYTVNTLLSARMLLQRCYKCVANLIERRLHETKENRRLLEKSQRVEAILASVQATGAEEAQLQEIEEMITAPERQQLETLKHNVNK
;
A
#
# COMPACT_ATOMS: atom_id res chain seq x y z
N MET A 1 28.11 9.30 19.00
CA MET A 1 26.98 9.21 19.95
C MET A 1 25.88 10.16 19.50
N ILE A 2 24.60 9.80 19.69
CA ILE A 2 23.45 10.59 19.20
C ILE A 2 23.20 11.79 20.14
N PRO A 3 22.92 13.00 19.62
CA PRO A 3 22.57 14.16 20.43
C PRO A 3 21.27 13.97 21.24
N ALA A 4 21.18 14.58 22.42
CA ALA A 4 20.05 14.40 23.34
C ALA A 4 18.69 14.80 22.74
N LYS A 5 18.65 15.84 21.89
CA LYS A 5 17.41 16.31 21.24
C LYS A 5 16.85 15.25 20.28
N GLU A 6 17.71 14.75 19.41
CA GLU A 6 17.37 13.76 18.38
C GLU A 6 16.97 12.41 19.02
N ALA A 7 17.73 11.97 20.03
CA ALA A 7 17.42 10.75 20.76
C ALA A 7 16.02 10.80 21.41
N LYS A 8 15.64 11.91 22.04
CA LYS A 8 14.29 12.07 22.62
C LYS A 8 13.20 12.01 21.56
N GLU A 9 13.40 12.64 20.41
CA GLU A 9 12.42 12.62 19.33
C GLU A 9 12.20 11.19 18.80
N MET A 10 13.27 10.43 18.59
CA MET A 10 13.18 9.03 18.16
C MET A 10 12.47 8.17 19.22
N MET A 11 12.78 8.36 20.51
CA MET A 11 12.13 7.62 21.59
C MET A 11 10.63 7.87 21.66
N TYR A 12 10.18 9.12 21.48
CA TYR A 12 8.75 9.42 21.45
C TYR A 12 8.04 8.83 20.23
N LYS A 13 8.71 8.79 19.06
CA LYS A 13 8.18 8.10 17.86
C LYS A 13 8.03 6.59 18.11
N MET A 14 8.98 5.97 18.80
CA MET A 14 8.91 4.53 19.13
C MET A 14 7.83 4.23 20.17
N LEU A 15 7.64 5.13 21.13
CA LEU A 15 6.58 5.02 22.14
C LEU A 15 5.19 5.15 21.49
N SER A 16 4.96 6.15 20.63
CA SER A 16 3.68 6.30 19.91
C SER A 16 3.42 5.17 18.92
N ALA A 17 4.49 4.58 18.37
CA ALA A 17 4.40 3.39 17.53
C ALA A 17 4.22 2.08 18.33
N ASN A 18 4.08 2.11 19.66
CA ASN A 18 3.98 0.94 20.55
C ASN A 18 5.13 -0.07 20.39
N ILE A 19 6.31 0.40 19.98
CA ILE A 19 7.53 -0.42 19.87
C ILE A 19 8.24 -0.48 21.23
N VAL A 20 8.25 0.65 21.94
CA VAL A 20 8.83 0.81 23.27
C VAL A 20 7.71 1.06 24.27
N ALA A 21 7.80 0.49 25.46
CA ALA A 21 6.90 0.73 26.57
C ALA A 21 7.59 1.55 27.67
N LEU A 22 6.78 2.28 28.43
CA LEU A 22 7.22 3.08 29.57
C LEU A 22 6.88 2.34 30.85
N GLN A 23 7.90 1.98 31.63
CA GLN A 23 7.73 1.46 32.99
C GLN A 23 7.91 2.60 33.99
N GLU A 24 6.83 2.94 34.67
CA GLU A 24 6.83 3.91 35.74
C GLU A 24 7.25 3.24 37.05
N ILE A 25 8.26 3.80 37.70
CA ILE A 25 8.68 3.39 39.05
C ILE A 25 8.47 4.60 39.97
N PRO A 26 7.33 4.68 40.66
CA PRO A 26 7.03 5.79 41.54
C PRO A 26 7.85 5.69 42.83
N LYS A 27 8.39 6.82 43.31
CA LYS A 27 9.02 6.87 44.66
C LYS A 27 7.99 6.96 45.78
N THR A 28 6.80 7.45 45.46
CA THR A 28 5.68 7.71 46.37
C THR A 28 4.39 7.17 45.77
N PRO A 29 3.43 6.70 46.57
CA PRO A 29 2.23 6.00 46.07
C PRO A 29 1.24 6.90 45.30
N ASP A 30 1.51 8.20 45.21
CA ASP A 30 0.74 9.19 44.47
C ASP A 30 1.07 9.23 42.97
N HIS A 31 2.05 8.44 42.50
CA HIS A 31 2.47 8.37 41.09
C HIS A 31 2.75 9.75 40.46
N ALA A 32 3.17 10.72 41.25
CA ALA A 32 3.45 12.07 40.76
C ALA A 32 4.60 12.04 39.73
N PRO A 33 4.45 12.60 38.52
CA PRO A 33 5.48 12.57 37.47
C PRO A 33 6.83 13.17 37.90
N SER A 34 6.80 14.17 38.80
CA SER A 34 8.01 14.81 39.34
C SER A 34 8.84 13.88 40.25
N ARG A 35 8.21 12.84 40.81
CA ARG A 35 8.82 11.87 41.74
C ARG A 35 8.81 10.45 41.20
N THR A 36 8.62 10.28 39.89
CA THR A 36 8.53 8.98 39.23
C THR A 36 9.68 8.82 38.25
N PHE A 37 10.32 7.64 38.26
CA PHE A 37 11.30 7.29 37.25
C PHE A 37 10.61 6.64 36.05
N TYR A 38 11.00 7.06 34.86
CA TYR A 38 10.49 6.52 33.60
C TYR A 38 11.56 5.68 32.94
N LEU A 39 11.39 4.36 32.96
CA LEU A 39 12.29 3.42 32.31
C LEU A 39 11.69 2.97 30.98
N TYR A 40 12.48 3.04 29.91
CA TYR A 40 12.08 2.50 28.62
C TYR A 40 12.38 1.01 28.58
N THR A 41 11.39 0.23 28.16
CA THR A 41 11.50 -1.21 28.01
C THR A 41 11.00 -1.64 26.64
N VAL A 42 11.55 -2.72 26.10
CA VAL A 42 11.10 -3.30 24.83
C VAL A 42 10.63 -4.71 25.11
N ASN A 43 9.36 -4.98 24.84
CA ASN A 43 8.79 -6.31 24.93
C ASN A 43 8.70 -6.90 23.52
N THR A 44 9.68 -7.73 23.16
CA THR A 44 9.80 -8.32 21.83
C THR A 44 8.56 -9.12 21.42
N LEU A 45 7.92 -9.84 22.35
CA LEU A 45 6.71 -10.62 22.07
C LEU A 45 5.53 -9.72 21.70
N LEU A 46 5.30 -8.65 22.47
CA LEU A 46 4.22 -7.70 22.19
C LEU A 46 4.48 -6.93 20.89
N SER A 47 5.72 -6.48 20.68
CA SER A 47 6.12 -5.79 19.45
C SER A 47 5.95 -6.69 18.22
N ALA A 48 6.29 -7.98 18.31
CA ALA A 48 6.10 -8.93 17.22
C ALA A 48 4.62 -9.16 16.88
N ARG A 49 3.75 -9.31 17.90
CA ARG A 49 2.30 -9.45 17.71
C ARG A 49 1.68 -8.21 17.07
N MET A 50 2.07 -7.03 17.54
CA MET A 50 1.64 -5.77 16.94
C MET A 50 2.09 -5.65 15.48
N LEU A 51 3.35 -6.01 15.20
CA LEU A 51 3.88 -5.99 13.83
C LEU A 51 3.11 -6.94 12.92
N LEU A 52 2.82 -8.16 13.39
CA LEU A 52 2.01 -9.13 12.65
C LEU A 52 0.62 -8.58 12.29
N GLN A 53 -0.07 -7.94 13.25
CA GLN A 53 -1.35 -7.30 12.99
C GLN A 53 -1.25 -6.18 11.94
N ARG A 54 -0.17 -5.38 11.99
CA ARG A 54 0.09 -4.36 10.97
C ARG A 54 0.33 -4.98 9.60
N CYS A 55 1.08 -6.07 9.51
CA CYS A 55 1.30 -6.80 8.25
C CYS A 55 -0.02 -7.29 7.65
N TYR A 56 -0.91 -7.88 8.44
CA TYR A 56 -2.24 -8.29 7.95
C TYR A 56 -3.05 -7.11 7.42
N LYS A 57 -3.06 -5.99 8.16
CA LYS A 57 -3.74 -4.77 7.70
C LYS A 57 -3.11 -4.21 6.42
N CYS A 58 -1.78 -4.22 6.31
CA CYS A 58 -1.09 -3.77 5.10
C CYS A 58 -1.48 -4.61 3.89
N VAL A 59 -1.49 -5.94 4.01
CA VAL A 59 -1.90 -6.83 2.91
C VAL A 59 -3.36 -6.60 2.54
N ALA A 60 -4.26 -6.47 3.52
CA ALA A 60 -5.67 -6.15 3.26
C ALA A 60 -5.82 -4.83 2.50
N ASN A 61 -5.15 -3.76 2.96
CA ASN A 61 -5.18 -2.45 2.32
C ASN A 61 -4.64 -2.50 0.87
N LEU A 62 -3.59 -3.27 0.61
CA LEU A 62 -3.03 -3.43 -0.75
C LEU A 62 -4.03 -4.13 -1.67
N ILE A 63 -4.68 -5.20 -1.18
CA ILE A 63 -5.72 -5.91 -1.93
C ILE A 63 -6.91 -4.98 -2.20
N GLU A 64 -7.39 -4.26 -1.19
CA GLU A 64 -8.49 -3.29 -1.34
C GLU A 64 -8.15 -2.20 -2.36
N ARG A 65 -6.92 -1.67 -2.33
CA ARG A 65 -6.48 -0.66 -3.29
C ARG A 65 -6.50 -1.21 -4.71
N ARG A 66 -5.96 -2.42 -4.92
CA ARG A 66 -5.98 -3.09 -6.24
C ARG A 66 -7.41 -3.34 -6.73
N LEU A 67 -8.30 -3.80 -5.84
CA LEU A 67 -9.71 -4.03 -6.18
C LEU A 67 -10.42 -2.73 -6.53
N HIS A 68 -10.14 -1.65 -5.78
CA HIS A 68 -10.71 -0.34 -6.05
C HIS A 68 -10.27 0.20 -7.43
N GLU A 69 -8.97 0.16 -7.74
CA GLU A 69 -8.47 0.61 -9.05
C GLU A 69 -9.02 -0.23 -10.21
N THR A 70 -9.15 -1.55 -10.02
CA THR A 70 -9.77 -2.45 -11.01
C THR A 70 -11.25 -2.12 -11.22
N LYS A 71 -11.97 -1.80 -10.14
CA LYS A 71 -13.40 -1.48 -10.17
C LYS A 71 -13.67 -0.15 -10.88
N GLU A 72 -12.89 0.89 -10.58
CA GLU A 72 -13.01 2.22 -11.22
C GLU A 72 -12.73 2.12 -12.73
N ASN A 73 -11.73 1.33 -13.12
CA ASN A 73 -11.36 1.16 -14.53
C ASN A 73 -12.10 0.03 -15.24
N ARG A 74 -13.15 -0.54 -14.64
CA ARG A 74 -13.87 -1.70 -15.18
C ARG A 74 -14.35 -1.50 -16.62
N ARG A 75 -14.93 -0.33 -16.93
CA ARG A 75 -15.43 -0.04 -18.29
C ARG A 75 -14.30 -0.04 -19.33
N LEU A 76 -13.15 0.51 -18.96
CA LEU A 76 -11.97 0.57 -19.82
C LEU A 76 -11.38 -0.83 -20.03
N LEU A 77 -11.32 -1.64 -18.97
CA LEU A 77 -10.89 -3.04 -19.05
C LEU A 77 -11.82 -3.88 -19.94
N GLU A 78 -13.13 -3.74 -19.78
CA GLU A 78 -14.12 -4.43 -20.64
C GLU A 78 -14.00 -3.99 -22.10
N LYS A 79 -13.74 -2.70 -22.36
CA LYS A 79 -13.48 -2.18 -23.71
C LYS A 79 -12.19 -2.78 -24.31
N SER A 80 -11.09 -2.76 -23.56
CA SER A 80 -9.81 -3.37 -23.99
C SER A 80 -9.97 -4.84 -24.33
N GLN A 81 -10.65 -5.60 -23.46
CA GLN A 81 -10.88 -7.03 -23.67
C GLN A 81 -11.70 -7.33 -24.92
N ARG A 82 -12.71 -6.50 -25.24
CA ARG A 82 -13.49 -6.65 -26.48
C ARG A 82 -12.64 -6.36 -27.71
N VAL A 83 -11.83 -5.31 -27.68
CA VAL A 83 -10.93 -4.94 -28.79
C VAL A 83 -9.90 -6.06 -29.03
N GLU A 84 -9.29 -6.58 -27.96
CA GLU A 84 -8.35 -7.72 -28.04
C GLU A 84 -9.01 -8.98 -28.59
N ALA A 85 -10.26 -9.28 -28.19
CA ALA A 85 -11.00 -10.42 -28.72
C ALA A 85 -11.30 -10.27 -30.22
N ILE A 86 -11.66 -9.06 -30.67
CA ILE A 86 -11.88 -8.77 -32.09
C ILE A 86 -10.57 -8.92 -32.86
N LEU A 87 -9.47 -8.32 -32.38
CA LEU A 87 -8.13 -8.46 -32.99
C LEU A 87 -7.74 -9.93 -33.16
N ALA A 88 -7.91 -10.74 -32.11
CA ALA A 88 -7.59 -12.17 -32.18
C ALA A 88 -8.44 -12.92 -33.23
N SER A 89 -9.74 -12.60 -33.32
CA SER A 89 -10.63 -13.22 -34.32
C SER A 89 -10.31 -12.80 -35.76
N VAL A 90 -9.94 -11.54 -35.95
CA VAL A 90 -9.61 -10.93 -37.25
C VAL A 90 -8.24 -11.44 -37.75
N GLN A 91 -7.26 -11.58 -36.86
CA GLN A 91 -5.98 -12.22 -37.17
C GLN A 91 -6.13 -13.70 -37.57
N ALA A 92 -7.00 -14.44 -36.89
CA ALA A 92 -7.28 -15.84 -37.21
C ALA A 92 -7.93 -16.02 -38.61
N THR A 93 -8.62 -14.98 -39.11
CA THR A 93 -9.31 -15.00 -40.41
C THR A 93 -8.40 -14.54 -41.56
N GLY A 94 -7.18 -14.04 -41.27
CA GLY A 94 -6.22 -13.60 -42.29
C GLY A 94 -6.55 -12.22 -42.88
N ALA A 95 -6.93 -11.26 -42.04
CA ALA A 95 -7.36 -9.93 -42.46
C ALA A 95 -6.22 -9.00 -42.93
N GLU A 96 -6.60 -8.00 -43.73
CA GLU A 96 -5.74 -6.93 -44.26
C GLU A 96 -5.24 -5.97 -43.16
N GLU A 97 -4.02 -5.44 -43.30
CA GLU A 97 -3.37 -4.54 -42.34
C GLU A 97 -4.19 -3.28 -42.01
N ALA A 98 -5.02 -2.82 -42.96
CA ALA A 98 -5.90 -1.66 -42.76
C ALA A 98 -6.97 -1.91 -41.69
N GLN A 99 -7.56 -3.11 -41.64
CA GLN A 99 -8.58 -3.45 -40.65
C GLN A 99 -7.98 -3.58 -39.23
N LEU A 100 -6.72 -4.01 -39.14
CA LEU A 100 -6.00 -4.07 -37.86
C LEU A 100 -5.74 -2.67 -37.29
N GLN A 101 -5.40 -1.70 -38.14
CA GLN A 101 -5.19 -0.31 -37.72
C GLN A 101 -6.50 0.34 -37.22
N GLU A 102 -7.62 0.13 -37.90
CA GLU A 102 -8.93 0.65 -37.45
C GLU A 102 -9.32 0.11 -36.06
N ILE A 103 -9.06 -1.17 -35.80
CA ILE A 103 -9.35 -1.78 -34.50
C ILE A 103 -8.40 -1.24 -33.41
N GLU A 104 -7.14 -0.99 -33.74
CA GLU A 104 -6.20 -0.34 -32.82
C GLU A 104 -6.60 1.10 -32.48
N GLU A 105 -7.18 1.85 -33.42
CA GLU A 105 -7.68 3.21 -33.19
C GLU A 105 -8.95 3.26 -32.32
N MET A 106 -9.64 2.12 -32.11
CA MET A 106 -10.80 2.07 -31.20
C MET A 106 -10.41 2.35 -29.73
N ILE A 107 -9.14 2.14 -29.36
CA ILE A 107 -8.58 2.57 -28.07
C ILE A 107 -7.81 3.86 -28.28
N THR A 108 -8.32 4.94 -27.71
CA THR A 108 -7.71 6.26 -27.83
C THR A 108 -6.36 6.33 -27.11
N ALA A 109 -5.45 7.18 -27.58
CA ALA A 109 -4.15 7.39 -26.94
C ALA A 109 -4.21 7.65 -25.41
N PRO A 110 -5.13 8.50 -24.87
CA PRO A 110 -5.26 8.68 -23.42
C PRO A 110 -5.73 7.42 -22.68
N GLU A 111 -6.62 6.62 -23.29
CA GLU A 111 -7.07 5.34 -22.71
C GLU A 111 -5.92 4.32 -22.61
N ARG A 112 -5.03 4.28 -23.61
CA ARG A 112 -3.82 3.44 -23.57
C ARG A 112 -2.89 3.86 -22.43
N GLN A 113 -2.67 5.16 -22.25
CA GLN A 113 -1.84 5.68 -21.14
C GLN A 113 -2.44 5.33 -19.77
N GLN A 114 -3.76 5.37 -19.64
CA GLN A 114 -4.47 4.97 -18.42
C GLN A 114 -4.34 3.47 -18.14
N LEU A 115 -4.41 2.61 -19.17
CA LEU A 115 -4.20 1.17 -19.05
C LEU A 115 -2.77 0.83 -18.62
N GLU A 116 -1.76 1.48 -19.21
CA GLU A 116 -0.36 1.28 -18.80
C GLU A 116 -0.11 1.73 -17.36
N THR A 117 -0.71 2.85 -16.94
CA THR A 117 -0.64 3.33 -15.56
C THR A 117 -1.30 2.34 -14.59
N LEU A 118 -2.47 1.81 -14.96
CA LEU A 118 -3.17 0.79 -14.17
C LEU A 118 -2.33 -0.49 -14.04
N LYS A 119 -1.76 -0.97 -15.15
CA LYS A 119 -0.88 -2.15 -15.16
C LYS A 119 0.34 -1.96 -14.28
N HIS A 120 0.97 -0.78 -14.32
CA HIS A 120 2.09 -0.45 -13.44
C HIS A 120 1.69 -0.43 -11.96
N ASN A 121 0.51 0.10 -11.63
CA ASN A 121 0.05 0.18 -10.24
C ASN A 121 -0.37 -1.19 -9.67
N VAL A 122 -0.96 -2.05 -10.49
CA VAL A 122 -1.38 -3.40 -10.09
C VAL A 122 -0.20 -4.35 -9.91
N ASN A 123 0.89 -4.16 -10.64
CA ASN A 123 2.09 -5.02 -10.61
C ASN A 123 3.16 -4.61 -9.59
N LYS A 124 2.98 -3.47 -8.90
CA LYS A 124 3.84 -3.04 -7.78
C LYS A 124 3.50 -3.79 -6.50
#